data_AF-A0A7J2U176-F1
#
_entry.id   AF-A0A7J2U176-F1
#
_cell.length_a   1.000
_cell.length_b   1.000
_cell.length_c   1.000
_cell.angle_alpha   90.00
_cell.angle_beta   90.00
_cell.angle_gamma   90.00
#
_symmetry.space_group_name_H-M   'P 1'
#
loop_
_entity.id
_entity.type
_entity.pdbx_description
1 polymer ?
#
loop_
_entity_poly.entity_id
_entity_poly.type
_entity_poly.pdbx_seq_one_letter_code
_entity_poly.pdbx_strand_id
1 'polypeptide(L)'
;MLFSMGANDMANSISPLIGSGITRFREALVLFSVAVFIGAMVQGFMVIKTLGKGIVSEIDIAGAVSATLAAFAWIMLATVKGVPISIIHSITGGVIGIGIACFYMVSLAI
;
A
#
# COMPACT_ATOMS: atom_id res chain seq x y z
N MET A 1 4.17 6.62 -0.35
CA MET A 1 3.63 5.24 -0.35
C MET A 1 3.70 4.56 -1.71
N LEU A 2 3.18 5.15 -2.80
CA LEU A 2 3.08 4.49 -4.12
C LEU A 2 4.41 3.91 -4.64
N PHE A 3 5.53 4.60 -4.41
CA PHE A 3 6.85 4.11 -4.80
C PHE A 3 7.23 2.79 -4.09
N SER A 4 7.10 2.73 -2.76
CA SER A 4 7.45 1.53 -2.00
C SER A 4 6.48 0.38 -2.27
N MET A 5 5.21 0.68 -2.54
CA MET A 5 4.21 -0.28 -3.00
C MET A 5 4.63 -0.92 -4.32
N GLY A 6 4.98 -0.12 -5.32
CA GLY A 6 5.45 -0.61 -6.61
C GLY A 6 6.71 -1.47 -6.50
N ALA A 7 7.68 -1.05 -5.70
CA ALA A 7 8.92 -1.80 -5.51
C ALA A 7 8.69 -3.17 -4.84
N ASN A 8 7.83 -3.26 -3.82
CA ASN A 8 7.47 -4.52 -3.17
C ASN A 8 6.71 -5.47 -4.11
N ASP A 9 5.72 -4.95 -4.85
CA ASP A 9 4.86 -5.80 -5.69
C ASP A 9 5.49 -6.21 -7.01
N MET A 10 6.39 -5.39 -7.54
CA MET A 10 7.15 -5.72 -8.75
C MET A 10 7.90 -7.05 -8.58
N ALA A 11 8.53 -7.26 -7.42
CA ALA A 11 9.21 -8.52 -7.12
C ALA A 11 8.24 -9.71 -7.15
N ASN A 12 7.05 -9.57 -6.57
CA ASN A 12 6.08 -10.67 -6.52
C ASN A 12 5.49 -11.00 -7.91
N SER A 13 5.21 -9.99 -8.74
CA SER A 13 4.55 -10.20 -10.03
C SER A 13 5.50 -10.57 -11.18
N ILE A 14 6.71 -10.03 -11.19
CA ILE A 14 7.63 -10.16 -12.33
C ILE A 14 8.62 -11.34 -12.16
N SER A 15 8.86 -11.81 -10.94
CA SER A 15 9.84 -12.90 -10.69
C SER A 15 9.62 -14.16 -11.54
N PRO A 16 8.38 -14.66 -11.76
CA PRO A 16 8.17 -15.82 -12.63
C PRO A 16 8.45 -15.52 -14.11
N LEU A 17 8.18 -14.29 -14.55
CA LEU A 17 8.33 -13.87 -15.96
C LEU A 17 9.79 -13.74 -16.36
N ILE A 18 10.64 -13.27 -15.44
CA ILE A 18 12.09 -13.20 -15.62
C ILE A 18 12.73 -14.56 -15.33
N GLY A 19 12.28 -15.25 -14.28
CA GLY A 19 12.81 -16.55 -13.86
C GLY A 19 12.60 -17.67 -14.88
N SER A 20 11.57 -17.57 -15.72
CA SER A 20 11.34 -18.48 -16.85
C SER A 20 12.20 -18.19 -18.08
N GLY A 21 12.95 -17.07 -18.10
CA GLY A 21 13.80 -16.68 -19.23
C GLY A 21 13.05 -16.18 -20.47
N ILE A 22 11.71 -16.03 -20.39
CA ILE A 22 10.87 -15.64 -21.52
C ILE A 22 11.02 -14.15 -21.86
N THR A 23 11.23 -13.30 -20.86
CA THR A 23 11.32 -11.84 -21.05
C THR A 23 12.51 -11.24 -20.32
N ARG A 24 13.02 -10.11 -20.82
CA ARG A 24 14.07 -9.36 -20.14
C ARG A 24 13.47 -8.48 -19.04
N PHE A 25 14.27 -8.16 -18.03
CA PHE A 25 13.86 -7.30 -16.90
C PHE A 25 13.24 -5.98 -17.36
N ARG A 26 13.82 -5.31 -18.37
CA ARG A 26 13.32 -4.02 -18.88
C ARG A 26 11.94 -4.13 -19.52
N GLU A 27 11.68 -5.20 -20.28
CA GLU A 27 10.39 -5.42 -20.94
C GLU A 27 9.32 -5.74 -19.91
N ALA A 28 9.65 -6.59 -18.95
CA ALA A 28 8.77 -6.95 -17.86
C ALA A 28 8.40 -5.74 -16.99
N LEU A 29 9.35 -4.84 -16.72
CA LEU A 29 9.10 -3.60 -15.98
C LEU A 29 8.07 -2.71 -16.67
N VAL A 30 8.19 -2.53 -17.99
CA VAL A 30 7.26 -1.71 -18.78
C VAL A 30 5.87 -2.34 -18.76
N LEU A 31 5.79 -3.65 -18.99
CA LEU A 31 4.53 -4.39 -18.96
C LEU A 31 3.84 -4.26 -17.59
N PHE A 32 4.57 -4.47 -16.50
CA PHE A 32 4.07 -4.33 -15.14
C PHE A 32 3.55 -2.91 -14.87
N SER A 33 4.32 -1.89 -15.25
CA SER A 33 3.95 -0.49 -15.01
C SER A 33 2.63 -0.13 -15.71
N VAL A 34 2.47 -0.56 -16.97
CA VAL A 34 1.24 -0.33 -17.74
C VAL A 34 0.06 -1.11 -17.14
N ALA A 35 0.27 -2.39 -16.81
CA ALA A 35 -0.78 -3.23 -16.24
C ALA A 35 -1.27 -2.73 -14.88
N VAL A 36 -0.35 -2.32 -13.99
CA VAL A 36 -0.69 -1.75 -12.68
C VAL A 36 -1.41 -0.43 -12.83
N PHE A 37 -0.97 0.44 -13.76
CA PHE A 37 -1.66 1.71 -14.02
C PHE A 37 -3.10 1.50 -14.49
N ILE A 38 -3.33 0.60 -15.46
CA ILE A 38 -4.66 0.27 -15.95
C ILE A 38 -5.51 -0.34 -14.83
N GLY A 39 -4.97 -1.29 -14.07
CA GLY A 39 -5.68 -1.91 -12.94
C GLY A 39 -6.08 -0.90 -11.87
N ALA A 40 -5.20 0.06 -11.55
CA ALA A 40 -5.48 1.13 -10.62
C ALA A 40 -6.61 2.05 -11.10
N MET A 41 -6.66 2.36 -12.40
CA MET A 41 -7.74 3.16 -12.98
C MET A 41 -9.08 2.43 -12.99
N VAL A 42 -9.09 1.14 -13.33
CA VAL A 42 -10.33 0.36 -13.49
C VAL A 42 -10.94 -0.03 -12.15
N GLN A 43 -10.13 -0.50 -11.18
CA GLN A 43 -10.63 -1.14 -9.95
C GLN A 43 -10.09 -0.52 -8.66
N GLY A 44 -9.19 0.47 -8.73
CA GLY A 44 -8.56 1.06 -7.54
C GLY A 44 -9.56 1.73 -6.58
N PHE A 45 -10.67 2.23 -7.10
CA PHE A 45 -11.70 2.92 -6.31
C PHE A 45 -12.32 2.03 -5.21
N MET A 46 -12.38 0.72 -5.43
CA MET A 46 -13.01 -0.21 -4.48
C MET A 46 -12.17 -0.33 -3.21
N VAL A 47 -10.83 -0.35 -3.35
CA VAL A 47 -9.89 -0.37 -2.22
C VAL A 47 -9.90 0.98 -1.48
N ILE A 48 -9.92 2.09 -2.22
CA ILE A 48 -9.97 3.45 -1.65
C ILE A 48 -11.24 3.61 -0.79
N LYS A 49 -12.39 3.14 -1.27
CA LYS A 49 -13.66 3.19 -0.53
C LYS A 49 -13.58 2.43 0.80
N THR A 50 -13.01 1.23 0.79
CA THR A 50 -12.86 0.40 2.00
C THR A 50 -11.87 1.02 2.99
N LEU A 51 -10.73 1.52 2.53
CA LEU A 51 -9.74 2.16 3.41
C LEU A 51 -10.23 3.49 3.99
N GLY A 52 -11.02 4.25 3.22
CA GLY A 52 -11.48 5.58 3.64
C GLY A 52 -12.69 5.58 4.57
N LYS A 53 -13.59 4.59 4.45
CA LYS A 53 -14.85 4.55 5.23
C LYS A 53 -15.24 3.17 5.76
N GLY A 54 -14.56 2.11 5.30
CA GLY A 54 -14.92 0.74 5.65
C GLY A 54 -14.25 0.23 6.93
N ILE A 55 -13.19 0.88 7.41
CA ILE A 55 -12.43 0.48 8.61
C ILE A 55 -12.67 1.45 9.76
N VAL A 56 -12.45 2.74 9.52
CA VAL A 56 -12.71 3.83 10.47
C VAL A 56 -13.75 4.76 9.85
N SER A 57 -14.67 5.28 10.67
CA SER A 57 -15.81 6.08 10.23
C SER A 57 -15.41 7.40 9.58
N GLU A 58 -14.45 8.12 10.17
CA GLU A 58 -13.88 9.33 9.59
C GLU A 58 -12.37 9.38 9.79
N ILE A 59 -11.65 9.76 8.74
CA ILE A 59 -10.22 10.01 8.74
C ILE A 59 -10.02 11.43 8.21
N ASP A 60 -9.41 12.28 9.02
CA ASP A 60 -9.01 13.61 8.61
C ASP A 60 -7.75 13.56 7.72
N ILE A 61 -7.38 14.70 7.14
CA ILE A 61 -6.23 14.77 6.24
C ILE A 61 -4.94 14.41 6.97
N ALA A 62 -4.77 14.86 8.23
CA ALA A 62 -3.57 14.57 9.00
C ALA A 62 -3.46 13.07 9.34
N GLY A 63 -4.57 12.44 9.69
CA GLY A 63 -4.70 10.99 9.81
C GLY A 63 -4.32 10.28 8.52
N ALA A 64 -4.93 10.62 7.39
CA ALA A 64 -4.63 9.97 6.11
C ALA A 64 -3.14 10.06 5.74
N VAL A 65 -2.52 11.23 5.94
CA VAL A 65 -1.08 11.44 5.73
C VAL A 65 -0.26 10.59 6.70
N SER A 66 -0.65 10.52 7.98
CA SER A 66 0.03 9.72 9.00
C SER A 66 -0.02 8.21 8.69
N ALA A 67 -1.19 7.66 8.32
CA ALA A 67 -1.32 6.26 7.93
C ALA A 67 -0.48 5.93 6.69
N THR A 68 -0.52 6.79 5.67
CA THR A 68 0.23 6.56 4.43
C THR A 68 1.75 6.70 4.62
N LEU A 69 2.20 7.58 5.52
CA LEU A 69 3.61 7.70 5.92
C LEU A 69 4.08 6.48 6.72
N ALA A 70 3.29 6.04 7.72
CA ALA A 70 3.61 4.85 8.50
C ALA A 70 3.71 3.60 7.62
N ALA A 71 2.72 3.40 6.73
CA ALA A 71 2.74 2.31 5.76
C ALA A 71 3.94 2.42 4.82
N PHE A 72 4.23 3.62 4.29
CA PHE A 72 5.40 3.85 3.43
C PHE A 72 6.70 3.47 4.14
N ALA A 73 6.92 3.95 5.37
CA ALA A 73 8.13 3.68 6.14
C ALA A 73 8.32 2.17 6.37
N TRP A 74 7.25 1.47 6.76
CA TRP A 74 7.29 0.04 6.99
C TRP A 74 7.56 -0.76 5.72
N ILE A 75 6.85 -0.46 4.63
CA ILE A 75 7.03 -1.14 3.34
C ILE A 75 8.43 -0.88 2.79
N MET A 76 8.92 0.35 2.86
CA MET A 76 10.27 0.70 2.41
C MET A 76 11.33 -0.07 3.20
N LEU A 77 11.20 -0.16 4.53
CA LEU A 77 12.11 -0.94 5.37
C LEU A 77 12.14 -2.42 4.97
N ALA A 78 10.97 -3.04 4.76
CA ALA A 78 10.87 -4.43 4.33
C ALA A 78 11.45 -4.64 2.92
N THR A 79 11.16 -3.73 2.00
CA THR A 79 11.64 -3.76 0.62
C THR A 79 13.16 -3.68 0.55
N VAL A 80 13.78 -2.79 1.33
CA VAL A 80 15.26 -2.67 1.40
C VAL A 80 15.89 -3.95 1.98
N LYS A 81 15.20 -4.64 2.89
CA LYS A 81 15.62 -5.94 3.43
C LYS A 81 15.32 -7.13 2.49
N GLY A 82 14.68 -6.89 1.34
CA GLY A 82 14.30 -7.94 0.39
C GLY A 82 13.19 -8.87 0.91
N VAL A 83 12.43 -8.46 1.93
CA VAL A 83 11.35 -9.27 2.50
C VAL A 83 10.03 -8.88 1.83
N PRO A 84 9.35 -9.79 1.12
CA PRO A 84 8.05 -9.49 0.54
C PRO A 84 6.99 -9.41 1.65
N ILE A 85 6.27 -8.30 1.72
CA ILE A 85 5.20 -8.10 2.70
C ILE A 85 3.88 -7.71 2.05
N SER A 86 2.79 -7.81 2.83
CA SER A 86 1.47 -7.35 2.39
C SER A 86 1.29 -5.84 2.62
N ILE A 87 1.17 -5.10 1.53
CA ILE A 87 0.91 -3.64 1.56
C ILE A 87 -0.48 -3.34 2.14
N ILE A 88 -1.49 -4.17 1.83
CA ILE A 88 -2.86 -3.98 2.36
C ILE A 88 -2.85 -4.07 3.88
N HIS A 89 -2.18 -5.07 4.47
CA HIS A 89 -2.05 -5.14 5.94
C HIS A 89 -1.31 -3.94 6.51
N SER A 90 -0.27 -3.45 5.81
CA SER A 90 0.52 -2.31 6.25
C SER A 90 -0.32 -1.03 6.34
N ILE A 91 -1.14 -0.73 5.32
CA ILE A 91 -2.01 0.46 5.33
C ILE A 91 -3.23 0.28 6.24
N THR A 92 -3.84 -0.90 6.28
CA THR A 92 -4.94 -1.22 7.20
C THR A 92 -4.49 -1.05 8.65
N GLY A 93 -3.29 -1.50 9.02
CA GLY A 93 -2.72 -1.28 10.35
C GLY A 93 -2.54 0.21 10.68
N GLY A 94 -2.07 1.02 9.72
CA GLY A 94 -1.98 2.48 9.88
C GLY A 94 -3.34 3.14 10.10
N VAL A 95 -4.36 2.74 9.33
CA VAL A 95 -5.73 3.23 9.47
C VAL A 95 -6.34 2.86 10.82
N ILE A 96 -6.18 1.59 11.25
CA ILE A 96 -6.63 1.14 12.58
C ILE A 96 -5.92 1.95 13.69
N GLY A 97 -4.62 2.20 13.55
CA GLY A 97 -3.85 3.00 14.50
C GLY A 97 -4.41 4.41 14.70
N ILE A 98 -4.86 5.06 13.63
CA ILE A 98 -5.53 6.37 13.70
C ILE A 98 -6.88 6.26 14.39
N GLY A 99 -7.68 5.24 14.07
CA GLY A 99 -8.97 5.01 14.71
C GLY A 99 -8.82 4.86 16.23
N ILE A 100 -7.81 4.12 16.67
CA ILE A 100 -7.47 3.96 18.09
C ILE A 100 -7.04 5.30 18.70
N ALA A 101 -6.12 6.04 18.06
CA ALA A 101 -5.66 7.34 18.56
C ALA A 101 -6.80 8.35 18.71
N CYS A 102 -7.70 8.42 17.73
CA CYS A 102 -8.88 9.28 17.77
C CYS A 102 -9.82 8.90 18.93
N PHE A 103 -10.09 7.61 19.12
CA PHE A 103 -10.90 7.11 20.24
C PHE A 103 -10.35 7.54 21.61
N TYR A 104 -9.03 7.42 21.82
CA TYR A 104 -8.41 7.84 23.07
C TYR A 104 -8.44 9.36 23.27
N MET A 105 -8.26 10.16 22.22
CA MET A 105 -8.33 11.63 22.33
C MET A 105 -9.73 12.10 22.73
N VAL A 106 -10.79 11.49 22.20
CA VAL A 106 -12.17 11.79 22.59
C VAL A 106 -12.44 11.37 24.05
N SER A 107 -11.98 10.18 24.45
CA SER A 107 -12.16 9.67 25.82
C SER A 107 -11.47 10.54 26.88
N LEU A 108 -10.32 11.15 26.57
CA LEU A 108 -9.62 12.09 27.46
C LEU A 108 -10.25 13.49 27.53
N ALA A 109 -11.10 13.85 26.58
CA ALA A 109 -11.72 15.17 26.49
C ALA A 109 -13.08 15.26 27.21
N ILE A 110 -13.60 14.14 27.72
CA ILE A 110 -14.85 14.00 28.47
C ILE A 110 -14.51 13.74 29.94
#